data_AF-A0A0A2LI93-F1
#
_entry.id   AF-A0A0A2LI93-F1
#
_cell.length_a   1.000
_cell.length_b   1.000
_cell.length_c   1.000
_cell.angle_alpha   90.00
_cell.angle_beta   90.00
_cell.angle_gamma   90.00
#
_symmetry.space_group_name_H-M   'P 1'
#
loop_
_entity.id
_entity.type
_entity.pdbx_description
1 polymer ?
#
loop_
_entity_poly.entity_id
_entity_poly.type
_entity_poly.pdbx_seq_one_letter_code
_entity_poly.pdbx_strand_id
1 'polypeptide(L)'
;MKKTSLLFLVVCLVFISCSEDKEQEPVQAANPKNVHVIHDDDPPSGQGDIPRNKLVYKTFDQKSFTLNELWERYKSDVEVTAPDYHDNLKNFWFSIIGDRVIDEGSDAMKLYFLDEQMGLEQNLLNYDRFFSLLATCPLTDDEVEMYALDFFDRNREAINGIMWKSEEEKKDKLNELAYMQRTFFLLRNSNKG
;
A
#
# COMPACT_ATOMS: atom_id res chain seq x y z
N MET A 1 -49.66 -21.61 -57.11
CA MET A 1 -50.65 -20.92 -56.26
C MET A 1 -50.50 -21.38 -54.81
N LYS A 2 -49.99 -20.52 -53.92
CA LYS A 2 -50.41 -20.35 -52.53
C LYS A 2 -49.54 -19.27 -51.87
N LYS A 3 -50.20 -18.12 -51.65
CA LYS A 3 -50.13 -17.19 -50.51
C LYS A 3 -48.84 -16.40 -50.25
N THR A 4 -48.88 -15.16 -50.72
CA THR A 4 -48.28 -13.94 -50.17
C THR A 4 -48.97 -13.48 -48.88
N SER A 5 -48.24 -12.64 -48.13
CA SER A 5 -48.64 -11.76 -47.00
C SER A 5 -48.90 -12.45 -45.66
N LEU A 6 -48.47 -11.93 -44.50
CA LEU A 6 -48.24 -10.54 -44.12
C LEU A 6 -47.24 -10.46 -42.96
N LEU A 7 -46.31 -9.51 -43.08
CA LEU A 7 -45.46 -8.98 -42.03
C LEU A 7 -46.36 -8.26 -40.99
N PHE A 8 -46.28 -8.62 -39.71
CA PHE A 8 -46.64 -7.72 -38.62
C PHE A 8 -45.54 -7.75 -37.57
N LEU A 9 -44.76 -6.67 -37.62
CA LEU A 9 -43.85 -6.20 -36.60
C LEU A 9 -44.69 -5.57 -35.46
N VAL A 10 -44.03 -5.33 -34.33
CA VAL A 10 -44.47 -4.56 -33.14
C VAL A 10 -44.91 -5.48 -31.99
N VAL A 11 -44.01 -5.93 -31.08
CA VAL A 11 -43.22 -5.19 -30.07
C VAL A 11 -43.90 -5.24 -28.70
N CYS A 12 -43.04 -5.39 -27.69
CA CYS A 12 -43.21 -5.06 -26.27
C CYS A 12 -43.64 -6.17 -25.30
N LEU A 13 -42.76 -6.33 -24.29
CA LEU A 13 -42.98 -6.94 -22.98
C LEU A 13 -42.94 -8.47 -23.08
N VAL A 14 -41.89 -9.17 -22.66
CA VAL A 14 -41.44 -9.26 -21.27
C VAL A 14 -40.06 -9.94 -21.29
N PHE A 15 -38.96 -9.20 -21.29
CA PHE A 15 -37.66 -9.63 -20.72
C PHE A 15 -36.80 -8.41 -20.36
N ILE A 16 -37.44 -7.35 -19.85
CA ILE A 16 -36.77 -6.50 -18.86
C ILE A 16 -36.87 -7.29 -17.57
N SER A 17 -35.99 -8.27 -17.40
CA SER A 17 -35.60 -8.68 -16.05
C SER A 17 -34.71 -7.55 -15.56
N CYS A 18 -35.35 -6.50 -15.02
CA CYS A 18 -34.76 -5.76 -13.91
C CYS A 18 -34.48 -6.83 -12.84
N SER A 19 -33.30 -7.43 -12.88
CA SER A 19 -32.62 -7.67 -11.62
C SER A 19 -32.65 -6.31 -10.94
N GLU A 20 -33.39 -6.21 -9.85
CA GLU A 20 -33.21 -5.11 -8.91
C GLU A 20 -31.72 -5.13 -8.56
N ASP A 21 -30.95 -4.37 -9.33
CA ASP A 21 -29.80 -3.68 -8.79
C ASP A 21 -30.39 -2.93 -7.61
N LYS A 22 -30.29 -3.57 -6.43
CA LYS A 22 -30.20 -2.81 -5.21
C LYS A 22 -29.05 -1.87 -5.51
N GLU A 23 -29.39 -0.63 -5.87
CA GLU A 23 -28.51 0.50 -5.63
C GLU A 23 -28.08 0.30 -4.19
N GLN A 24 -26.91 -0.33 -4.01
CA GLN A 24 -26.13 -0.12 -2.82
C GLN A 24 -26.05 1.39 -2.79
N GLU A 25 -26.78 2.00 -1.85
CA GLU A 25 -26.53 3.38 -1.49
C GLU A 25 -25.01 3.50 -1.49
N PRO A 26 -24.42 4.38 -2.31
CA PRO A 26 -22.99 4.51 -2.34
C PRO A 26 -22.60 4.70 -0.88
N VAL A 27 -21.89 3.72 -0.31
CA VAL A 27 -21.26 3.87 0.99
C VAL A 27 -20.48 5.15 0.80
N GLN A 28 -20.96 6.22 1.44
CA GLN A 28 -20.43 7.55 1.23
C GLN A 28 -18.93 7.38 1.27
N ALA A 29 -18.28 7.59 0.12
CA ALA A 29 -16.84 7.59 0.06
C ALA A 29 -16.42 8.42 1.26
N ALA A 30 -15.65 7.83 2.18
CA ALA A 30 -15.09 8.57 3.30
C ALA A 30 -14.53 9.82 2.66
N ASN A 31 -15.23 10.93 2.90
CA ASN A 31 -15.05 12.19 2.19
C ASN A 31 -13.55 12.37 2.11
N PRO A 32 -12.91 12.49 0.92
CA PRO A 32 -11.46 12.61 0.85
C PRO A 32 -11.13 13.84 1.66
N LYS A 33 -10.80 13.63 2.95
CA LYS A 33 -10.71 14.71 3.91
C LYS A 33 -9.65 15.59 3.31
N ASN A 34 -10.06 16.82 3.00
CA ASN A 34 -9.21 17.85 2.44
C ASN A 34 -7.89 17.77 3.20
N VAL A 35 -6.85 17.30 2.52
CA VAL A 35 -5.52 17.17 3.12
C VAL A 35 -5.13 18.58 3.55
N HIS A 36 -5.11 18.81 4.85
CA HIS A 36 -4.88 20.13 5.41
C HIS A 36 -3.43 20.17 5.90
N VAL A 37 -2.60 21.00 5.26
CA VAL A 37 -1.23 21.19 5.73
C VAL A 37 -1.29 22.15 6.90
N ILE A 38 -1.15 21.63 8.13
CA ILE A 38 -1.15 22.46 9.33
C ILE A 38 0.11 23.34 9.34
N HIS A 39 -0.09 24.65 9.55
CA HIS A 39 0.92 25.59 10.02
C HIS A 39 1.03 25.55 11.54
N ASP A 40 2.17 25.92 12.13
CA ASP A 40 2.40 25.83 13.59
C ASP A 40 1.33 26.55 14.45
N ASP A 41 0.54 27.45 13.85
CA ASP A 41 -0.53 28.23 14.46
C ASP A 41 -1.96 27.68 14.24
N ASP A 42 -2.17 26.61 13.46
CA ASP A 42 -3.53 26.11 13.19
C ASP A 42 -4.03 25.18 14.31
N PRO A 43 -5.31 25.27 14.71
CA PRO A 43 -5.90 24.36 15.69
C PRO A 43 -5.92 22.93 15.12
N PRO A 44 -5.57 21.90 15.92
CA PRO A 44 -5.58 20.52 15.45
C PRO A 44 -7.00 20.11 15.03
N SER A 45 -7.19 19.78 13.76
CA SER A 45 -8.49 19.35 13.22
C SER A 45 -8.75 17.88 13.48
N GLY A 46 -7.70 17.14 13.88
CA GLY A 46 -7.75 15.79 14.42
C GLY A 46 -7.89 14.69 13.36
N GLN A 47 -8.00 15.02 12.06
CA GLN A 47 -7.89 14.02 11.00
C GLN A 47 -7.50 14.61 9.64
N GLY A 48 -6.47 14.04 8.99
CA GLY A 48 -6.02 14.46 7.65
C GLY A 48 -5.06 15.66 7.62
N ASP A 49 -4.48 15.96 8.78
CA ASP A 49 -3.58 17.06 9.04
C ASP A 49 -2.11 16.68 8.75
N ILE A 50 -1.43 17.37 7.83
CA ILE A 50 -0.02 17.14 7.48
C ILE A 50 0.85 18.25 8.08
N PRO A 51 1.79 17.94 9.00
CA PRO A 51 2.69 18.95 9.55
C PRO A 51 3.68 19.45 8.48
N ARG A 52 3.71 20.77 8.23
CA ARG A 52 4.55 21.38 7.17
C ARG A 52 6.05 21.14 7.36
N ASN A 53 6.51 21.05 8.61
CA ASN A 53 7.92 20.81 8.94
C ASN A 53 8.44 19.42 8.56
N LYS A 54 7.55 18.46 8.23
CA LYS A 54 7.93 17.08 7.85
C LYS A 54 8.10 16.87 6.34
N LEU A 55 7.76 17.85 5.50
CA LEU A 55 7.79 17.74 4.02
C LEU A 55 9.17 17.96 3.37
N VAL A 56 10.22 18.25 4.15
CA VAL A 56 11.51 18.72 3.64
C VAL A 56 12.45 17.58 3.19
N TYR A 57 12.12 16.32 3.53
CA TYR A 57 13.13 15.26 3.40
C TYR A 57 13.44 14.79 1.98
N LYS A 58 12.51 14.96 1.05
CA LYS A 58 12.71 14.58 -0.36
C LYS A 58 13.77 15.42 -1.09
N THR A 59 14.07 16.61 -0.56
CA THR A 59 15.06 17.53 -1.15
C THR A 59 16.46 17.42 -0.54
N PHE A 60 16.65 16.60 0.50
CA PHE A 60 17.99 16.38 1.03
C PHE A 60 18.80 15.51 0.08
N ASP A 61 20.05 15.90 -0.15
CA ASP A 61 21.04 14.97 -0.67
C ASP A 61 21.16 13.83 0.36
N GLN A 62 20.76 12.62 -0.03
CA GLN A 62 20.72 11.44 0.85
C GLN A 62 22.09 11.12 1.48
N LYS A 63 23.18 11.67 0.93
CA LYS A 63 24.55 11.57 1.47
C LYS A 63 24.89 12.63 2.52
N SER A 64 24.03 13.63 2.72
CA SER A 64 24.22 14.68 3.73
C SER A 64 24.05 14.17 5.16
N PHE A 65 23.49 12.98 5.34
CA PHE A 65 23.28 12.35 6.64
C PHE A 65 23.82 10.94 6.65
N THR A 66 24.37 10.52 7.78
CA THR A 66 24.64 9.11 8.07
C THR A 66 23.33 8.34 8.24
N LEU A 67 23.38 7.01 8.09
CA LEU A 67 22.19 6.17 8.26
C LEU A 67 21.62 6.27 9.69
N ASN A 68 22.48 6.34 10.71
CA ASN A 68 22.03 6.51 12.10
C ASN A 68 21.32 7.85 12.31
N GLU A 69 21.83 8.94 11.73
CA GLU A 69 21.15 10.24 11.82
C GLU A 69 19.79 10.24 11.11
N LEU A 70 19.63 9.45 10.04
CA LEU A 70 18.33 9.26 9.39
C LEU A 70 17.40 8.39 10.23
N TRP A 71 17.92 7.34 10.87
CA TRP A 71 17.15 6.47 11.76
C TRP A 71 16.59 7.25 12.96
N GLU A 72 17.43 8.03 13.64
CA GLU A 72 16.99 8.83 14.80
C GLU A 72 15.94 9.88 14.41
N ARG A 73 16.08 10.50 13.24
CA ARG A 73 15.06 11.43 12.72
C ARG A 73 13.75 10.73 12.40
N TYR A 74 13.79 9.57 11.76
CA TYR A 74 12.59 8.78 11.49
C TYR A 74 11.85 8.43 12.80
N LYS A 75 12.58 7.97 13.85
CA LYS A 75 11.97 7.65 15.15
C LYS A 75 11.34 8.87 15.79
N SER A 76 12.09 9.98 15.84
CA SER A 76 11.60 11.25 16.40
C SER A 76 10.38 11.78 15.64
N ASP A 77 10.34 11.62 14.32
CA ASP A 77 9.22 12.05 13.50
C ASP A 77 7.98 11.20 13.74
N VAL A 78 8.10 9.87 13.80
CA VAL A 78 6.97 8.97 14.08
C VAL A 78 6.42 9.19 15.48
N GLU A 79 7.26 9.39 16.49
CA GLU A 79 6.85 9.59 17.89
C GLU A 79 5.92 10.79 18.09
N VAL A 80 6.19 11.90 17.40
CA VAL A 80 5.44 13.16 17.58
C VAL A 80 4.29 13.33 16.60
N THR A 81 4.11 12.39 15.67
CA THR A 81 3.11 12.50 14.61
C THR A 81 1.74 12.02 15.09
N ALA A 82 0.68 12.62 14.56
CA ALA A 82 -0.69 12.19 14.83
C ALA A 82 -0.91 10.73 14.39
N PRO A 83 -1.61 9.89 15.19
CA PRO A 83 -1.76 8.47 14.89
C PRO A 83 -2.34 8.15 13.49
N ASP A 84 -3.25 8.98 13.00
CA ASP A 84 -3.88 8.81 11.68
C ASP A 84 -2.94 9.09 10.50
N TYR A 85 -1.78 9.71 10.76
CA TYR A 85 -0.76 9.99 9.75
C TYR A 85 0.47 9.07 9.85
N HIS A 86 0.53 8.18 10.84
CA HIS A 86 1.68 7.29 11.08
C HIS A 86 2.04 6.47 9.84
N ASP A 87 1.07 5.79 9.24
CA ASP A 87 1.33 4.91 8.10
C ASP A 87 1.85 5.65 6.88
N ASN A 88 1.28 6.83 6.60
CA ASN A 88 1.73 7.68 5.50
C ASN A 88 3.16 8.19 5.74
N LEU A 89 3.46 8.62 6.96
CA LEU A 89 4.79 9.08 7.34
C LEU A 89 5.82 7.96 7.29
N LYS A 90 5.49 6.77 7.79
CA LYS A 90 6.35 5.58 7.72
C LYS A 90 6.63 5.18 6.27
N ASN A 91 5.60 5.08 5.44
CA ASN A 91 5.73 4.80 4.00
C ASN A 91 6.63 5.84 3.30
N PHE A 92 6.47 7.12 3.63
CA PHE A 92 7.33 8.18 3.12
C PHE A 92 8.78 8.00 3.58
N TRP A 93 9.03 7.74 4.86
CA TRP A 93 10.37 7.50 5.38
C TRP A 93 11.03 6.29 4.73
N PHE A 94 10.32 5.18 4.53
CA PHE A 94 10.84 4.00 3.85
C PHE A 94 11.32 4.32 2.43
N SER A 95 10.65 5.21 1.72
CA SER A 95 11.10 5.69 0.39
C SER A 95 12.41 6.51 0.43
N ILE A 96 12.81 7.02 1.60
CA ILE A 96 14.01 7.84 1.79
C ILE A 96 15.17 7.02 2.31
N ILE A 97 14.91 6.13 3.28
CA ILE A 97 15.96 5.45 4.06
C ILE A 97 16.04 3.96 3.78
N GLY A 98 14.99 3.35 3.21
CA GLY A 98 14.86 1.91 3.12
C GLY A 98 16.00 1.22 2.36
N ASP A 99 16.45 1.79 1.25
CA ASP A 99 17.56 1.20 0.46
C ASP A 99 18.87 1.20 1.28
N ARG A 100 19.12 2.26 2.03
CA ARG A 100 20.29 2.34 2.91
C ARG A 100 20.18 1.40 4.11
N VAL A 101 18.98 1.18 4.65
CA VAL A 101 18.76 0.17 5.71
C VAL A 101 19.09 -1.23 5.18
N ILE A 102 18.70 -1.54 3.94
CA ILE A 102 18.99 -2.83 3.30
C ILE A 102 20.50 -3.02 3.10
N ASP A 103 21.18 -1.99 2.58
CA ASP A 103 22.58 -2.08 2.17
C ASP A 103 23.57 -1.91 3.33
N GLU A 104 23.33 -0.94 4.23
CA GLU A 104 24.27 -0.50 5.26
C GLU A 104 23.80 -0.83 6.69
N GLY A 105 22.51 -1.14 6.87
CA GLY A 105 21.89 -1.29 8.18
C GLY A 105 22.42 -2.48 8.97
N SER A 106 22.50 -2.32 10.30
CA SER A 106 22.75 -3.45 11.20
C SER A 106 21.55 -4.40 11.21
N ASP A 107 21.78 -5.64 11.61
CA ASP A 107 20.75 -6.66 11.79
C ASP A 107 19.56 -6.16 12.63
N ALA A 108 19.83 -5.47 13.74
CA ALA A 108 18.81 -4.89 14.59
C ALA A 108 18.00 -3.78 13.89
N MET A 109 18.64 -2.98 13.04
CA MET A 109 17.95 -1.97 12.23
C MET A 109 17.06 -2.64 11.19
N LYS A 110 17.56 -3.66 10.49
CA LYS A 110 16.81 -4.37 9.46
C LYS A 110 15.55 -5.03 10.02
N LEU A 111 15.69 -5.75 11.14
CA LEU A 111 14.56 -6.35 11.85
C LEU A 111 13.55 -5.29 12.31
N TYR A 112 14.03 -4.18 12.87
CA TYR A 112 13.15 -3.07 13.26
C TYR A 112 12.33 -2.54 12.08
N PHE A 113 12.95 -2.32 10.91
CA PHE A 113 12.25 -1.85 9.71
C PHE A 113 11.32 -2.90 9.10
N LEU A 114 11.64 -4.18 9.26
CA LEU A 114 10.79 -5.28 8.83
C LEU A 114 9.50 -5.28 9.65
N ASP A 115 9.61 -5.23 10.97
CA ASP A 115 8.47 -5.20 11.89
C ASP A 115 7.60 -3.95 11.68
N GLU A 116 8.23 -2.81 11.46
CA GLU A 116 7.53 -1.57 11.14
C GLU A 116 6.71 -1.65 9.85
N GLN A 117 7.25 -2.30 8.80
CA GLN A 117 6.51 -2.55 7.56
C GLN A 117 5.37 -3.57 7.73
N MET A 118 5.52 -4.55 8.64
CA MET A 118 4.46 -5.50 8.99
C MET A 118 3.33 -4.86 9.81
N GLY A 119 3.65 -3.78 10.53
CA GLY A 119 2.72 -3.02 11.36
C GLY A 119 1.83 -2.04 10.59
N LEU A 120 2.09 -1.81 9.30
CA LEU A 120 1.27 -0.90 8.47
C LEU A 120 -0.08 -1.54 8.12
N GLU A 121 -1.14 -0.74 8.09
CA GLU A 121 -2.44 -1.13 7.53
C GLU A 121 -2.35 -1.32 6.01
N GLN A 122 -1.50 -0.52 5.36
CA GLN A 122 -1.29 -0.55 3.91
C GLN A 122 0.15 -0.18 3.57
N ASN A 123 0.84 -1.08 2.86
CA ASN A 123 2.24 -0.89 2.44
C ASN A 123 2.40 -0.92 0.92
N LEU A 124 1.43 -0.36 0.20
CA LEU A 124 1.33 -0.43 -1.26
C LEU A 124 2.57 0.10 -2.01
N LEU A 125 3.35 0.98 -1.39
CA LEU A 125 4.46 1.68 -2.03
C LEU A 125 5.82 1.02 -1.82
N ASN A 126 5.93 0.01 -0.95
CA ASN A 126 7.23 -0.57 -0.57
C ASN A 126 7.26 -2.10 -0.70
N TYR A 127 6.48 -2.72 -1.59
CA TYR A 127 6.53 -4.17 -1.79
C TYR A 127 7.93 -4.66 -2.15
N ASP A 128 8.56 -4.00 -3.12
CA ASP A 128 9.93 -4.27 -3.56
C ASP A 128 10.94 -4.17 -2.41
N ARG A 129 10.83 -3.09 -1.62
CA ARG A 129 11.66 -2.85 -0.44
C ARG A 129 11.42 -3.85 0.67
N PHE A 130 10.17 -4.24 0.91
CA PHE A 130 9.84 -5.26 1.90
C PHE A 130 10.55 -6.58 1.59
N PHE A 131 10.39 -7.10 0.37
CA PHE A 131 11.01 -8.37 0.00
C PHE A 131 12.54 -8.27 -0.09
N SER A 132 13.08 -7.12 -0.50
CA SER A 132 14.53 -6.86 -0.47
C SER A 132 15.08 -6.82 0.95
N LEU A 133 14.38 -6.17 1.88
CA LEU A 133 14.72 -6.13 3.30
C LEU A 133 14.66 -7.53 3.92
N LEU A 134 13.57 -8.24 3.66
CA LEU A 134 13.37 -9.61 4.14
C LEU A 134 14.49 -10.56 3.69
N ALA A 135 15.00 -10.39 2.47
CA ALA A 135 16.12 -11.18 1.95
C ALA A 135 17.43 -10.98 2.73
N THR A 136 17.59 -9.83 3.40
CA THR A 136 18.83 -9.45 4.11
C THR A 136 18.73 -9.54 5.62
N CYS A 137 17.55 -9.83 6.16
CA CYS A 137 17.36 -10.00 7.60
C CYS A 137 17.98 -11.32 8.08
N PRO A 138 18.55 -11.37 9.30
CA PRO A 138 19.16 -12.57 9.87
C PRO A 138 18.09 -13.55 10.41
N LEU A 139 17.18 -13.97 9.54
CA LEU A 139 16.04 -14.82 9.86
C LEU A 139 16.27 -16.25 9.36
N THR A 140 15.66 -17.20 10.06
CA THR A 140 15.55 -18.58 9.61
C THR A 140 14.67 -18.68 8.35
N ASP A 141 14.74 -19.82 7.67
CA ASP A 141 13.89 -20.07 6.50
C ASP A 141 12.40 -20.00 6.82
N ASP A 142 12.00 -20.61 7.93
CA ASP A 142 10.60 -20.66 8.38
C ASP A 142 10.10 -19.24 8.73
N GLU A 143 10.91 -18.44 9.43
CA GLU A 143 10.56 -17.05 9.73
C GLU A 143 10.40 -16.24 8.45
N VAL A 144 11.31 -16.39 7.49
CA VAL A 144 11.20 -15.67 6.21
C VAL A 144 9.92 -16.04 5.47
N GLU A 145 9.58 -17.33 5.41
CA GLU A 145 8.35 -17.78 4.77
C GLU A 145 7.12 -17.20 5.47
N MET A 146 7.10 -17.22 6.79
CA MET A 146 6.02 -16.63 7.61
C MET A 146 5.85 -15.14 7.31
N TYR A 147 6.93 -14.34 7.38
CA TYR A 147 6.87 -12.90 7.06
C TYR A 147 6.39 -12.64 5.63
N ALA A 148 6.87 -13.41 4.64
CA ALA A 148 6.48 -13.25 3.24
C ALA A 148 5.00 -13.59 2.97
N LEU A 149 4.46 -14.59 3.66
CA LEU A 149 3.05 -14.98 3.55
C LEU A 149 2.14 -13.98 4.27
N ASP A 150 2.48 -13.62 5.51
CA ASP A 150 1.70 -12.66 6.30
C ASP A 150 1.64 -11.29 5.62
N PHE A 151 2.77 -10.83 5.06
CA PHE A 151 2.81 -9.57 4.30
C PHE A 151 1.90 -9.60 3.09
N PHE A 152 1.91 -10.71 2.34
CA PHE A 152 1.07 -10.89 1.16
C PHE A 152 -0.41 -10.89 1.51
N ASP A 153 -0.81 -11.66 2.52
CA ASP A 153 -2.22 -11.77 2.90
C ASP A 153 -2.77 -10.42 3.40
N ARG A 154 -2.03 -9.72 4.26
CA ARG A 154 -2.40 -8.37 4.74
C ARG A 154 -2.57 -7.37 3.60
N ASN A 155 -1.59 -7.29 2.69
CA ASN A 155 -1.66 -6.33 1.60
C ASN A 155 -2.70 -6.72 0.54
N ARG A 156 -2.97 -8.02 0.35
CA ARG A 156 -4.09 -8.48 -0.49
C ARG A 156 -5.43 -8.04 0.10
N GLU A 157 -5.61 -8.16 1.40
CA GLU A 157 -6.81 -7.68 2.10
C GLU A 157 -6.95 -6.17 1.99
N ALA A 158 -5.87 -5.42 2.24
CA ALA A 158 -5.84 -3.97 2.09
C ALA A 158 -6.22 -3.53 0.66
N ILE A 159 -5.62 -4.13 -0.38
CA ILE A 159 -5.99 -3.86 -1.77
C ILE A 159 -7.48 -4.12 -2.02
N ASN A 160 -8.04 -5.20 -1.48
CA ASN A 160 -9.45 -5.51 -1.67
C ASN A 160 -10.40 -4.53 -0.95
N GLY A 161 -9.95 -3.90 0.13
CA GLY A 161 -10.70 -2.89 0.89
C GLY A 161 -10.68 -1.48 0.30
N ILE A 162 -9.80 -1.20 -0.67
CA ILE A 162 -9.68 0.12 -1.30
C ILE A 162 -10.75 0.31 -2.40
N MET A 163 -11.29 1.52 -2.46
CA MET A 163 -12.16 1.97 -3.56
C MET A 163 -11.30 2.40 -4.75
N TRP A 164 -11.03 1.46 -5.66
CA TRP A 164 -10.24 1.70 -6.86
C TRP A 164 -11.03 2.49 -7.91
N LYS A 165 -10.32 3.23 -8.78
CA LYS A 165 -10.96 3.93 -9.90
C LYS A 165 -11.52 2.95 -10.93
N SER A 166 -10.89 1.78 -11.05
CA SER A 166 -11.33 0.70 -11.92
C SER A 166 -10.90 -0.67 -11.36
N GLU A 167 -11.59 -1.72 -11.78
CA GLU A 167 -11.19 -3.11 -11.50
C GLU A 167 -9.83 -3.47 -12.13
N GLU A 168 -9.44 -2.77 -13.20
CA GLU A 168 -8.14 -2.94 -13.84
C GLU A 168 -7.01 -2.45 -12.94
N GLU A 169 -7.12 -1.26 -12.34
CA GLU A 169 -6.12 -0.75 -11.39
C GLU A 169 -5.98 -1.66 -10.17
N LYS A 170 -7.10 -2.16 -9.64
CA LYS A 170 -7.10 -3.15 -8.55
C LYS A 170 -6.34 -4.42 -8.94
N LYS A 171 -6.64 -4.96 -10.12
CA LYS A 171 -6.03 -6.18 -10.65
C LYS A 171 -4.53 -6.00 -10.88
N ASP A 172 -4.12 -4.86 -11.42
CA ASP A 172 -2.71 -4.54 -11.62
C ASP A 172 -1.96 -4.51 -10.29
N LYS A 173 -2.55 -3.92 -9.25
CA LYS A 173 -1.91 -3.89 -7.93
C LYS A 173 -1.82 -5.26 -7.27
N LEU A 174 -2.84 -6.11 -7.43
CA LEU A 174 -2.80 -7.51 -6.98
C LEU A 174 -1.72 -8.31 -7.73
N ASN A 175 -1.60 -8.09 -9.04
CA ASN A 175 -0.57 -8.74 -9.85
C ASN A 175 0.83 -8.31 -9.45
N GLU A 176 1.04 -7.02 -9.15
CA GLU A 176 2.31 -6.50 -8.64
C GLU A 176 2.70 -7.20 -7.33
N LEU A 177 1.79 -7.27 -6.35
CA LEU A 177 2.02 -7.94 -5.08
C LEU A 177 2.37 -9.44 -5.27
N ALA A 178 1.60 -10.15 -6.09
CA ALA A 178 1.84 -11.57 -6.39
C ALA A 178 3.16 -11.79 -7.14
N TYR A 179 3.50 -10.89 -8.07
CA TYR A 179 4.75 -10.94 -8.80
C TYR A 179 5.95 -10.78 -7.86
N MET A 180 5.90 -9.84 -6.91
CA MET A 180 6.99 -9.63 -5.97
C MET A 180 7.21 -10.84 -5.05
N GLN A 181 6.15 -11.38 -4.45
CA GLN A 181 6.25 -12.56 -3.60
C GLN A 181 6.79 -13.77 -4.37
N ARG A 182 6.26 -14.03 -5.57
CA ARG A 182 6.72 -15.15 -6.41
C ARG A 182 8.20 -15.00 -6.76
N THR A 183 8.61 -13.81 -7.18
CA THR A 183 10.00 -13.53 -7.57
C THR A 183 10.94 -13.74 -6.39
N PHE A 184 10.54 -13.27 -5.19
CA PHE A 184 11.29 -13.48 -3.97
C PHE A 184 11.57 -14.96 -3.68
N PHE A 185 10.53 -15.81 -3.69
CA PHE A 185 10.71 -17.25 -3.45
C PHE A 185 11.51 -17.94 -4.54
N LEU A 186 11.35 -17.54 -5.81
CA LEU A 186 12.15 -18.08 -6.91
C LEU A 186 13.65 -17.80 -6.73
N LEU A 187 14.01 -16.55 -6.42
CA LEU A 187 15.40 -16.14 -6.18
C LEU A 187 15.98 -16.80 -4.92
N ARG A 188 15.18 -16.92 -3.87
CA ARG A 188 15.61 -17.60 -2.64
C ARG A 188 15.90 -19.08 -2.88
N ASN A 189 15.02 -19.77 -3.62
CA ASN A 189 15.19 -21.18 -3.92
C ASN A 189 16.32 -21.45 -4.92
N SER A 190 16.57 -20.54 -5.88
CA SER A 190 17.71 -20.67 -6.79
C SER A 190 19.06 -20.55 -6.08
N ASN A 191 19.12 -19.81 -4.98
CA ASN A 191 20.37 -19.63 -4.20
C ASN A 191 20.65 -20.79 -3.22
N LYS A 192 19.72 -21.74 -3.07
CA LYS A 192 19.87 -22.93 -2.21
C LYS A 192 20.37 -24.17 -2.96
N GLY A 193 20.41 -24.13 -4.30
CA GLY A 193 20.92 -25.20 -5.16
C GLY A 193 22.34 -24.93 -5.64
#